data_AF-A0A3L8PRC5-F1
#
_entry.id   AF-A0A3L8PRC5-F1
#
_cell.length_a   1.000
_cell.length_b   1.000
_cell.length_c   1.000
_cell.angle_alpha   90.00
_cell.angle_beta   90.00
_cell.angle_gamma   90.00
#
_symmetry.space_group_name_H-M   'P 1'
#
loop_
_entity.id
_entity.type
_entity.pdbx_description
1 polymer ?
#
loop_
_entity_poly.entity_id
_entity_poly.type
_entity_poly.pdbx_seq_one_letter_code
_entity_poly.pdbx_strand_id
1 'polypeptide(L)'
;MQDKLVKKDYELADIEIALDECEASGYLNDSRYAESLLRSHIYKGHGVIRIRQAMSLKGLSSDIISQVIENSDCDWFELAKEKAIKKYADKPIVDYNDKAKRIRFLLGQGFDYEQANYALTINED
;
A
#
# COMPACT_ATOMS: atom_id res chain seq x y z
N MET A 1 3.03 23.17 -38.82
CA MET A 1 2.51 24.48 -38.40
C MET A 1 1.01 24.45 -38.64
N GLN A 2 0.21 24.19 -37.60
CA GLN A 2 -0.46 25.28 -36.89
C GLN A 2 -1.23 26.17 -37.86
N ASP A 3 -2.52 25.92 -38.07
CA ASP A 3 -3.51 26.79 -37.43
C ASP A 3 -4.98 26.45 -37.75
N LYS A 4 -5.76 26.42 -36.65
CA LYS A 4 -7.16 26.85 -36.48
C LYS A 4 -8.27 25.87 -36.88
N LEU A 5 -8.87 25.14 -35.92
CA LEU A 5 -9.88 25.54 -34.91
C LEU A 5 -11.33 25.63 -35.43
N VAL A 6 -12.12 24.65 -34.98
CA VAL A 6 -13.52 24.68 -34.53
C VAL A 6 -14.64 24.66 -35.58
N LYS A 7 -15.46 23.59 -35.49
CA LYS A 7 -16.94 23.49 -35.47
C LYS A 7 -17.30 22.05 -35.92
N LYS A 8 -18.15 21.25 -35.30
CA LYS A 8 -19.24 21.44 -34.32
C LYS A 8 -19.79 20.05 -33.93
N ASP A 9 -20.51 20.00 -32.81
CA ASP A 9 -21.54 19.01 -32.45
C ASP A 9 -21.12 17.57 -32.12
N TYR A 10 -20.36 17.39 -31.03
CA TYR A 10 -20.63 16.24 -30.16
C TYR A 10 -21.21 16.76 -28.86
N GLU A 11 -22.47 16.43 -28.65
CA GLU A 11 -23.31 16.83 -27.54
C GLU A 11 -22.66 16.40 -26.22
N LEU A 12 -22.48 17.36 -25.32
CA LEU A 12 -21.97 17.18 -23.96
C LEU A 12 -22.81 16.21 -23.10
N ALA A 13 -23.88 15.62 -23.65
CA ALA A 13 -24.76 14.67 -22.99
C ALA A 13 -24.30 13.20 -23.12
N ASP A 14 -23.45 12.85 -24.10
CA ASP A 14 -23.01 11.46 -24.31
C ASP A 14 -21.77 11.08 -23.48
N ILE A 15 -21.09 12.06 -22.88
CA ILE A 15 -19.91 11.82 -22.04
C ILE A 15 -20.33 11.34 -20.64
N GLU A 16 -21.44 11.84 -20.09
CA GLU A 16 -21.91 11.42 -18.76
C GLU A 16 -22.45 9.99 -18.75
N ILE A 17 -23.11 9.54 -19.82
CA ILE A 17 -23.68 8.17 -19.89
C ILE A 17 -22.60 7.11 -20.13
N ALA A 18 -21.53 7.44 -20.87
CA ALA A 18 -20.41 6.53 -21.11
C ALA A 18 -19.47 6.38 -19.89
N LEU A 19 -19.51 7.31 -18.94
CA LEU A 19 -18.76 7.25 -17.68
C LEU A 19 -19.42 6.27 -16.69
N ASP A 20 -20.75 6.26 -16.58
CA ASP A 20 -21.47 5.40 -15.62
C ASP A 20 -21.37 3.90 -15.93
N GLU A 21 -21.39 3.49 -17.21
CA GLU A 21 -21.23 2.08 -17.59
C GLU A 21 -19.76 1.60 -17.54
N CYS A 22 -18.80 2.52 -17.70
CA CYS A 22 -17.38 2.23 -17.48
C CYS A 22 -17.02 2.16 -15.99
N GLU A 23 -17.77 2.81 -15.11
CA GLU A 23 -17.43 2.93 -13.69
C GLU A 23 -17.43 1.58 -12.99
N ALA A 24 -18.44 0.74 -13.20
CA ALA A 24 -18.51 -0.59 -12.59
C ALA A 24 -17.41 -1.55 -13.12
N SER A 25 -17.11 -1.48 -14.42
CA SER A 25 -16.08 -2.30 -15.06
C SER A 25 -14.66 -1.84 -14.69
N GLY A 26 -14.45 -0.52 -14.59
CA GLY A 26 -13.21 0.09 -14.10
C GLY A 26 -12.98 -0.18 -12.62
N TYR A 27 -14.02 -0.06 -11.80
CA TYR A 27 -13.97 -0.33 -10.36
C TYR A 27 -13.61 -1.78 -10.04
N LEU A 28 -14.16 -2.75 -10.78
CA LEU A 28 -13.81 -4.16 -10.62
C LEU A 28 -12.35 -4.44 -11.04
N ASN A 29 -11.86 -3.76 -12.07
CA ASN A 29 -10.46 -3.88 -12.49
C ASN A 29 -9.50 -3.26 -11.48
N ASP A 30 -9.81 -2.05 -10.99
CA ASP A 30 -9.00 -1.34 -10.00
C ASP A 30 -8.94 -2.10 -8.67
N SER A 31 -10.05 -2.68 -8.22
CA SER A 31 -10.09 -3.52 -7.03
C SER A 31 -9.20 -4.77 -7.20
N ARG A 32 -9.31 -5.48 -8.31
CA ARG A 32 -8.46 -6.66 -8.60
C ARG A 32 -6.98 -6.30 -8.73
N TYR A 33 -6.69 -5.15 -9.33
CA TYR A 33 -5.34 -4.64 -9.45
C TYR A 33 -4.76 -4.24 -8.08
N ALA A 34 -5.55 -3.57 -7.24
CA ALA A 34 -5.19 -3.24 -5.87
C ALA A 34 -4.92 -4.49 -5.02
N GLU A 35 -5.76 -5.53 -5.11
CA GLU A 35 -5.52 -6.81 -4.41
C GLU A 35 -4.20 -7.48 -4.83
N SER A 36 -3.91 -7.47 -6.14
CA SER A 36 -2.64 -8.00 -6.67
C SER A 36 -1.44 -7.20 -6.15
N LEU A 37 -1.53 -5.87 -6.15
CA LEU A 37 -0.50 -4.99 -5.59
C LEU A 37 -0.31 -5.23 -4.09
N LEU A 38 -1.40 -5.35 -3.33
CA LEU A 38 -1.38 -5.65 -1.90
C LEU A 38 -0.60 -6.94 -1.66
N ARG A 39 -1.00 -8.04 -2.31
CA ARG A 39 -0.33 -9.35 -2.19
C ARG A 39 1.16 -9.27 -2.54
N SER A 40 1.51 -8.58 -3.64
CA SER A 40 2.90 -8.38 -4.04
C SER A 40 3.73 -7.64 -2.98
N HIS A 41 3.12 -6.64 -2.32
CA HIS A 41 3.78 -5.86 -1.29
C HIS A 41 3.89 -6.61 0.05
N ILE A 42 2.85 -7.37 0.44
CA ILE A 42 2.89 -8.25 1.61
C ILE A 42 4.01 -9.28 1.44
N TYR A 43 4.12 -9.91 0.26
CA TYR A 43 5.22 -10.85 -0.02
C TYR A 43 6.61 -10.22 0.12
N LYS A 44 6.74 -8.93 -0.20
CA LYS A 44 7.99 -8.16 -0.02
C LYS A 44 8.21 -7.71 1.43
N GLY A 45 7.25 -7.93 2.33
CA GLY A 45 7.28 -7.50 3.73
C GLY A 45 7.24 -5.98 3.87
N HIS A 46 6.39 -5.32 3.10
CA HIS A 46 6.09 -3.90 3.26
C HIS A 46 4.91 -3.71 4.22
N GLY A 47 5.01 -2.71 5.11
CA GLY A 47 3.91 -2.36 5.99
C GLY A 47 2.86 -1.50 5.31
N VAL A 48 1.67 -1.46 5.91
CA VAL A 48 0.45 -0.87 5.34
C VAL A 48 0.63 0.58 4.84
N ILE A 49 1.44 1.40 5.51
CA ILE A 49 1.66 2.81 5.15
C ILE A 49 2.32 2.90 3.78
N ARG A 50 3.35 2.07 3.54
CA ARG A 50 4.08 2.04 2.26
C ARG A 50 3.21 1.46 1.14
N ILE A 51 2.33 0.52 1.47
CA ILE A 51 1.38 -0.07 0.50
C ILE A 51 0.36 0.98 0.05
N ARG A 52 -0.27 1.69 1.01
CA ARG A 52 -1.20 2.79 0.71
C ARG A 52 -0.57 3.84 -0.20
N GLN A 53 0.65 4.27 0.12
CA GLN A 53 1.39 5.23 -0.72
C GLN A 53 1.65 4.69 -2.12
N ALA A 54 2.10 3.43 -2.24
CA ALA A 54 2.36 2.82 -3.55
C ALA A 54 1.09 2.72 -4.41
N MET A 55 -0.05 2.37 -3.81
CA MET A 55 -1.33 2.31 -4.50
C MET A 55 -1.83 3.69 -4.92
N SER A 56 -1.72 4.69 -4.03
CA SER A 56 -2.12 6.07 -4.33
C SER A 56 -1.30 6.65 -5.49
N LEU A 57 0.02 6.39 -5.54
CA LEU A 57 0.88 6.80 -6.67
C LEU A 57 0.52 6.12 -7.99
N LYS A 58 -0.21 5.00 -7.95
CA LYS A 58 -0.74 4.32 -9.14
C LYS A 58 -2.12 4.84 -9.57
N GLY A 59 -2.68 5.82 -8.86
CA GLY A 59 -3.96 6.44 -9.19
C GLY A 59 -5.19 5.73 -8.60
N LEU A 60 -5.00 4.75 -7.71
CA LEU A 60 -6.11 4.08 -7.04
C LEU A 60 -6.79 5.02 -6.04
N SER A 61 -8.13 4.98 -6.00
CA SER A 61 -8.92 5.80 -5.07
C SER A 61 -8.72 5.37 -3.62
N SER A 62 -8.93 6.31 -2.68
CA SER A 62 -8.83 6.03 -1.25
C SER A 62 -9.77 4.94 -0.78
N ASP A 63 -10.94 4.83 -1.42
CA ASP A 63 -12.00 3.89 -1.05
C ASP A 63 -11.60 2.47 -1.42
N ILE A 64 -11.10 2.25 -2.65
CA ILE A 64 -10.58 0.95 -3.09
C ILE A 64 -9.39 0.52 -2.23
N ILE A 65 -8.46 1.44 -1.96
CA ILE A 65 -7.30 1.16 -1.11
C ILE A 65 -7.73 0.71 0.28
N SER A 66 -8.68 1.41 0.89
CA SER A 66 -9.13 1.11 2.25
C SER A 66 -9.87 -0.21 2.29
N GLN A 67 -10.79 -0.44 1.35
CA GLN A 67 -11.53 -1.70 1.23
C GLN A 67 -10.62 -2.91 1.05
N VAL A 68 -9.62 -2.82 0.17
CA VAL A 68 -8.68 -3.93 -0.09
C VAL A 68 -7.79 -4.23 1.12
N ILE A 69 -7.39 -3.20 1.87
CA ILE A 69 -6.60 -3.37 3.09
C ILE A 69 -7.45 -3.95 4.23
N GLU A 70 -8.67 -3.46 4.41
CA GLU A 70 -9.61 -3.93 5.44
C GLU A 70 -10.05 -5.37 5.18
N ASN A 71 -10.23 -5.76 3.91
CA ASN A 71 -10.53 -7.13 3.52
C ASN A 71 -9.31 -8.05 3.54
N SER A 72 -8.12 -7.55 3.89
CA SER A 72 -6.94 -8.39 3.97
C SER A 72 -6.85 -9.06 5.33
N ASP A 73 -6.64 -10.38 5.34
CA ASP A 73 -6.34 -11.14 6.56
C ASP A 73 -4.87 -10.99 7.02
N CYS A 74 -4.19 -9.92 6.59
CA CYS A 74 -2.78 -9.74 6.87
C CYS A 74 -2.57 -9.27 8.32
N ASP A 75 -1.87 -10.09 9.11
CA ASP A 75 -1.35 -9.66 10.40
C ASP A 75 -0.11 -8.77 10.19
N TRP A 76 -0.30 -7.46 10.32
CA TRP A 76 0.77 -6.48 10.13
C TRP A 76 1.85 -6.55 11.21
N PHE A 77 1.51 -7.04 12.41
CA PHE A 77 2.45 -7.20 13.51
C PHE A 77 3.39 -8.38 13.25
N GLU A 78 2.84 -9.53 12.86
CA GLU A 78 3.65 -10.69 12.48
C GLU A 78 4.47 -10.41 11.21
N LEU A 79 3.92 -9.69 10.23
CA LEU A 79 4.68 -9.29 9.04
C LEU A 79 5.89 -8.40 9.41
N ALA A 80 5.73 -7.48 10.36
CA ALA A 80 6.82 -6.64 10.85
C ALA A 80 7.92 -7.47 11.54
N LYS A 81 7.51 -8.44 12.35
CA LYS A 81 8.39 -9.40 13.02
C LYS A 81 9.18 -10.24 12.01
N GLU A 82 8.51 -10.84 11.04
CA GLU A 82 9.19 -11.58 9.96
C GLU A 82 10.21 -10.71 9.22
N LYS A 83 9.86 -9.45 8.94
CA LYS A 83 10.75 -8.50 8.29
C LYS A 83 11.98 -8.17 9.14
N ALA A 84 11.80 -8.04 10.45
CA ALA A 84 12.89 -7.83 11.41
C ALA A 84 13.81 -9.06 11.47
N ILE A 85 13.24 -10.27 11.62
CA ILE A 85 13.98 -11.54 11.66
C ILE A 85 14.77 -11.74 10.36
N LYS A 86 14.17 -11.51 9.18
CA LYS A 86 14.88 -11.64 7.90
C LYS A 86 16.11 -10.74 7.79
N LYS A 87 16.12 -9.58 8.46
CA LYS A 87 17.23 -8.62 8.38
C LYS A 87 18.26 -8.79 9.50
N TYR A 88 17.79 -8.98 10.72
CA TYR A 88 18.64 -8.99 11.92
C TYR A 88 18.91 -10.40 12.43
N ALA A 89 18.21 -11.42 11.90
CA ALA A 89 18.21 -12.78 12.40
C ALA A 89 17.99 -12.78 13.92
N ASP A 90 18.68 -13.66 14.63
CA ASP A 90 18.62 -13.78 16.09
C ASP A 90 19.63 -12.87 16.80
N LYS A 91 20.09 -11.79 16.15
CA LYS A 91 21.04 -10.87 16.80
C LYS A 91 20.32 -10.12 17.92
N PRO A 92 20.77 -10.23 19.17
CA PRO A 92 20.16 -9.52 20.28
C PRO A 92 20.30 -8.01 20.08
N ILE A 93 19.39 -7.25 20.70
CA ILE A 93 19.50 -5.79 20.75
C ILE A 93 20.56 -5.45 21.78
N VAL A 94 21.62 -4.76 21.36
CA VAL A 94 22.80 -4.51 22.22
C VAL A 94 22.71 -3.23 23.04
N ASP A 95 22.03 -2.20 22.53
CA ASP A 95 21.85 -0.93 23.20
C ASP A 95 20.62 -0.15 22.66
N TYR A 96 20.33 1.00 23.28
CA TYR A 96 19.24 1.88 22.86
C TYR A 96 19.43 2.39 21.42
N ASN A 97 20.67 2.63 21.00
CA ASN A 97 20.95 3.12 19.65
C ASN A 97 20.66 2.06 18.58
N ASP A 98 20.95 0.78 18.85
CA ASP A 98 20.60 -0.35 18.02
C ASP A 98 19.08 -0.51 17.94
N LYS A 99 18.37 -0.50 19.08
CA LYS A 99 16.89 -0.52 19.07
C LYS A 99 16.32 0.59 18.19
N ALA A 100 16.79 1.83 18.35
CA ALA A 100 16.36 2.97 17.56
C ALA A 100 16.69 2.83 16.05
N LYS A 101 17.83 2.20 15.70
CA LYS A 101 18.17 1.87 14.31
C LYS A 101 17.21 0.84 13.72
N ARG A 102 16.86 -0.21 14.47
CA ARG A 102 15.93 -1.27 14.05
C ARG A 102 14.50 -0.74 13.88
N ILE A 103 14.02 0.09 14.82
CA ILE A 103 12.73 0.79 14.68
C ILE A 103 12.71 1.64 13.41
N ARG A 104 13.71 2.51 13.20
CA ARG A 104 13.78 3.36 12.00
C ARG A 104 13.78 2.56 10.70
N PHE A 105 14.40 1.39 10.70
CA PHE A 105 14.34 0.50 9.55
C PHE A 105 12.89 0.03 9.28
N LEU A 106 12.17 -0.46 10.28
CA LEU A 106 10.80 -0.94 10.13
C LEU A 106 9.83 0.18 9.73
N LEU A 107 9.97 1.36 10.32
CA LEU A 107 9.24 2.55 9.88
C LEU A 107 9.50 2.87 8.39
N GLY A 108 10.75 2.76 7.94
CA GLY A 108 11.11 2.92 6.52
C GLY A 108 10.57 1.83 5.60
N GLN A 109 10.19 0.66 6.15
CA GLN A 109 9.47 -0.39 5.41
C GLN A 109 7.95 -0.16 5.38
N GLY A 110 7.44 0.85 6.09
CA GLY A 110 6.02 1.24 6.10
C GLY A 110 5.19 0.66 7.24
N PHE A 111 5.84 0.11 8.27
CA PHE A 111 5.16 -0.26 9.52
C PHE A 111 4.98 0.98 10.40
N ASP A 112 3.96 0.97 11.25
CA ASP A 112 3.83 1.99 12.29
C ASP A 112 4.77 1.71 13.48
N TYR A 113 4.75 2.60 14.47
CA TYR A 113 5.60 2.48 15.64
C TYR A 113 5.25 1.28 16.51
N GLU A 114 3.97 0.96 16.67
CA GLU A 114 3.52 -0.14 17.52
C GLU A 114 3.93 -1.49 16.93
N GLN A 115 3.71 -1.68 15.64
CA GLN A 115 4.17 -2.84 14.86
C GLN A 115 5.69 -2.97 14.91
N ALA A 116 6.40 -1.86 14.75
CA ALA A 116 7.86 -1.84 14.81
C ALA A 116 8.40 -2.21 16.21
N ASN A 117 7.73 -1.77 17.27
CA ASN A 117 8.13 -2.10 18.63
C ASN A 117 7.80 -3.55 18.98
N TYR A 118 6.60 -4.04 18.63
CA TYR A 118 6.20 -5.45 18.78
C TYR A 118 7.18 -6.43 18.14
N ALA A 119 7.60 -6.12 16.91
CA ALA A 119 8.57 -6.92 16.16
C ALA A 119 9.95 -7.06 16.87
N LEU A 120 10.26 -6.19 17.82
CA LEU A 120 11.53 -6.15 18.54
C LEU A 120 11.45 -6.67 19.98
N THR A 121 10.25 -6.78 20.57
CA THR A 121 10.06 -7.27 21.94
C THR A 121 9.98 -8.79 22.04
N ILE A 122 9.53 -9.47 20.98
CA ILE A 122 9.28 -10.94 21.03
C ILE A 122 10.58 -11.77 21.05
N ASN A 123 11.72 -11.15 20.75
CA ASN A 123 13.02 -11.81 20.84
C ASN A 123 13.65 -11.69 22.25
N GLU A 124 12.90 -11.21 23.25
CA GLU A 124 13.36 -11.11 24.65
C GLU A 124 13.02 -12.35 25.50
N ASP A 125 12.36 -13.37 24.93
CA ASP A 125 12.01 -14.64 25.59
C ASP A 125 12.92 -15.82 25.20
#